data_AF-A0A453BPP6-F1
#
_entry.id   AF-A0A453BPP6-F1
#
_cell.length_a   1.000
_cell.length_b   1.000
_cell.length_c   1.000
_cell.angle_alpha   90.00
_cell.angle_beta   90.00
_cell.angle_gamma   90.00
#
_symmetry.space_group_name_H-M   'P 1'
#
loop_
_entity.id
_entity.type
_entity.pdbx_description
1 polymer ?
#
loop_
_entity_poly.entity_id
_entity_poly.type
_entity_poly.pdbx_seq_one_letter_code
_entity_poly.pdbx_strand_id
1 'polypeptide(L)'
;MSASIFSVPVNWTSATLGDDEEGLSYDQIDKLSISNLGQGSKRFWVHIGMAYVFTFWTFYVLYHEYKVITTMRLHFLANQNRRPDQFTVLVRNIPADPDETVGEHVEHFFAVNHREHYLSHQVVYNANTLASLVEKKKGLQNWLVYYENQHAKNPEKELIIKTGLWGLWGEKVDALQHYKTTIEELCKQEDEERQKVISDPKAIMPAAFVSFNSQWGAAVCAQTQQTSNPTVWLTEWAPEPRDVYWPNLAIPFVELSVRRLIMAVALFFLTFFFMVPIALVQSVANLDDIERVLPFLKPIIERNGPRSVIQGFLPGIALKIFLIFLPTILMAMSKIEGHVSLSGLERRTASKYFLFIFVNVFLGSVVAGTAFQQLNSFIHQSTNK
;
A
#
# COMPACT_ATOMS: atom_id res chain seq x y z
N MET A 1 17.39 -23.96 -7.64
CA MET A 1 17.97 -25.28 -7.34
C MET A 1 19.37 -25.49 -7.94
N SER A 2 19.82 -24.68 -8.91
CA SER A 2 21.11 -24.88 -9.61
C SER A 2 22.34 -24.20 -8.97
N ALA A 3 22.19 -23.13 -8.18
CA ALA A 3 23.33 -22.43 -7.56
C ALA A 3 24.09 -23.29 -6.55
N SER A 4 23.32 -23.98 -5.72
CA SER A 4 23.82 -24.80 -4.62
C SER A 4 24.68 -25.97 -5.11
N ILE A 5 24.43 -26.48 -6.33
CA ILE A 5 25.16 -27.62 -6.89
C ILE A 5 26.63 -27.27 -7.17
N PHE A 6 26.92 -26.03 -7.56
CA PHE A 6 28.28 -25.60 -7.92
C PHE A 6 28.97 -24.85 -6.78
N SER A 7 28.26 -23.95 -6.08
CA SER A 7 28.86 -23.12 -5.04
C SER A 7 29.14 -23.90 -3.75
N VAL A 8 28.30 -24.88 -3.38
CA VAL A 8 28.47 -25.65 -2.13
C VAL A 8 29.75 -26.50 -2.14
N PRO A 9 30.04 -27.32 -3.17
CA PRO A 9 31.28 -28.10 -3.20
C PRO A 9 32.54 -27.22 -3.27
N VAL A 10 32.48 -26.08 -3.99
CA VAL A 10 33.60 -25.14 -4.12
C VAL A 10 33.93 -24.46 -2.79
N ASN A 11 32.90 -24.10 -2.01
CA ASN A 11 33.08 -23.50 -0.69
C ASN A 11 33.48 -24.54 0.36
N TRP A 12 32.88 -25.73 0.35
CA TRP A 12 33.19 -26.80 1.31
C TRP A 12 34.63 -27.31 1.21
N THR A 13 35.19 -27.37 -0.01
CA THR A 13 36.57 -27.83 -0.25
C THR A 13 37.63 -26.76 0.03
N SER A 14 37.22 -25.57 0.47
CA SER A 14 38.12 -24.47 0.87
C SER A 14 38.25 -24.53 2.39
N ALA A 15 39.17 -25.31 2.92
CA ALA A 15 39.27 -25.52 4.37
C ALA A 15 39.93 -24.32 5.11
N THR A 16 39.55 -23.07 4.82
CA THR A 16 40.20 -21.89 5.42
C THR A 16 39.56 -21.45 6.74
N LEU A 17 38.26 -21.72 6.98
CA LEU A 17 37.61 -21.52 8.30
C LEU A 17 37.91 -22.66 9.30
N GLY A 18 39.02 -23.38 9.10
CA GLY A 18 39.45 -24.51 9.92
C GLY A 18 40.71 -24.26 10.75
N ASP A 19 41.43 -23.16 10.50
CA ASP A 19 42.61 -22.77 11.26
C ASP A 19 42.23 -21.64 12.21
N ASP A 20 42.43 -21.87 13.51
CA ASP A 20 42.10 -21.00 14.63
C ASP A 20 42.70 -19.59 14.48
N GLU A 21 41.93 -18.62 13.99
CA GLU A 21 42.17 -17.20 14.31
C GLU A 21 41.36 -16.85 15.58
N GLU A 22 42.09 -16.56 16.65
CA GLU A 22 41.55 -16.18 17.97
C GLU A 22 40.50 -15.05 17.84
N GLY A 23 39.22 -15.38 18.07
CA GLY A 23 38.18 -14.39 18.38
C GLY A 23 36.90 -14.43 17.54
N LEU A 24 36.79 -15.29 16.51
CA LEU A 24 35.58 -15.37 15.67
C LEU A 24 34.93 -16.76 15.75
N SER A 25 33.72 -16.83 16.31
CA SER A 25 32.91 -18.06 16.34
C SER A 25 32.18 -18.23 15.02
N TYR A 26 32.66 -19.14 14.16
CA TYR A 26 32.02 -19.46 12.88
C TYR A 26 31.07 -20.65 13.01
N ASP A 27 29.86 -20.52 12.48
CA ASP A 27 28.89 -21.61 12.48
C ASP A 27 29.20 -22.61 11.35
N GLN A 28 28.73 -23.86 11.45
CA GLN A 28 28.99 -24.88 10.42
C GLN A 28 28.44 -24.48 9.03
N ILE A 29 27.43 -23.60 9.01
CA ILE A 29 26.82 -23.04 7.79
C ILE A 29 27.77 -22.05 7.10
N ASP A 30 28.64 -21.35 7.84
CA ASP A 30 29.57 -20.38 7.26
C ASP A 30 30.61 -21.06 6.36
N LYS A 31 30.92 -22.34 6.62
CA LYS A 31 31.78 -23.17 5.76
C LYS A 31 31.21 -23.41 4.35
N LEU A 32 29.90 -23.23 4.18
CA LEU A 32 29.19 -23.34 2.90
C LEU A 32 29.12 -22.00 2.16
N SER A 33 29.51 -20.90 2.81
CA SER A 33 29.44 -19.53 2.28
C SER A 33 30.77 -19.09 1.66
N ILE A 34 30.73 -17.94 0.98
CA ILE A 34 31.92 -17.30 0.39
C ILE A 34 32.95 -16.86 1.45
N SER A 35 32.52 -16.71 2.71
CA SER A 35 33.40 -16.44 3.85
C SER A 35 34.46 -17.53 4.06
N ASN A 36 34.21 -18.74 3.57
CA ASN A 36 35.17 -19.84 3.61
C ASN A 36 36.21 -19.81 2.48
N LEU A 37 36.32 -18.73 1.71
CA LEU A 37 37.34 -18.59 0.66
C LEU A 37 38.47 -17.67 1.13
N GLY A 38 39.71 -18.18 1.15
CA GLY A 38 40.89 -17.38 1.47
C GLY A 38 41.12 -16.22 0.48
N GLN A 39 41.74 -15.14 0.97
CA GLN A 39 42.08 -13.96 0.16
C GLN A 39 42.94 -14.36 -1.06
N GLY A 40 42.60 -13.85 -2.24
CA GLY A 40 43.33 -14.15 -3.50
C GLY A 40 42.99 -15.51 -4.15
N SER A 41 42.02 -16.26 -3.62
CA SER A 41 41.63 -17.56 -4.17
C SER A 41 41.06 -17.45 -5.59
N LYS A 42 41.52 -18.29 -6.52
CA LYS A 42 40.94 -18.37 -7.88
C LYS A 42 39.48 -18.86 -7.89
N ARG A 43 38.98 -19.39 -6.77
CA ARG A 43 37.61 -19.91 -6.63
C ARG A 43 36.54 -18.82 -6.67
N PHE A 44 36.89 -17.55 -6.42
CA PHE A 44 35.97 -16.41 -6.59
C PHE A 44 35.43 -16.28 -8.02
N TRP A 45 36.19 -16.70 -9.03
CA TRP A 45 35.75 -16.69 -10.43
C TRP A 45 34.52 -17.57 -10.68
N VAL A 46 34.34 -18.64 -9.91
CA VAL A 46 33.15 -19.50 -10.00
C VAL A 46 31.92 -18.72 -9.55
N HIS A 47 32.00 -17.98 -8.44
CA HIS A 47 30.87 -17.17 -7.95
C HIS A 47 30.53 -16.03 -8.91
N ILE A 48 31.53 -15.36 -9.50
CA ILE A 48 31.32 -14.33 -10.53
C ILE A 48 30.65 -14.93 -11.77
N GLY A 49 31.16 -16.06 -12.28
CA GLY A 49 30.57 -16.75 -13.42
C GLY A 49 29.12 -17.16 -13.17
N MET A 50 28.84 -17.72 -11.99
CA MET A 50 27.48 -18.08 -11.58
C MET A 50 26.57 -16.86 -11.45
N ALA A 51 27.05 -15.73 -10.95
CA ALA A 51 26.28 -14.48 -10.90
C ALA A 51 25.84 -14.05 -12.30
N TYR A 52 26.75 -14.07 -13.29
CA TYR A 52 26.39 -13.79 -14.70
C TYR A 52 25.36 -14.77 -15.25
N VAL A 53 25.51 -16.08 -14.97
CA VAL A 53 24.55 -17.10 -15.40
C VAL A 53 23.17 -16.83 -14.78
N PHE A 54 23.09 -16.51 -13.49
CA PHE A 54 21.81 -16.19 -12.84
C PHE A 54 21.18 -14.91 -13.34
N THR A 55 21.97 -13.85 -13.51
CA THR A 55 21.48 -12.58 -14.03
C THR A 55 20.96 -12.75 -15.47
N PHE A 56 21.73 -13.41 -16.34
CA PHE A 56 21.32 -13.66 -17.72
C PHE A 56 20.05 -14.52 -17.77
N TRP A 57 20.00 -15.61 -17.02
CA TRP A 57 18.82 -16.48 -16.96
C TRP A 57 17.59 -15.72 -16.44
N THR A 58 17.74 -14.92 -15.39
CA THR A 58 16.65 -14.12 -14.82
C THR A 58 16.15 -13.09 -15.84
N PHE A 59 17.04 -12.37 -16.52
CA PHE A 59 16.65 -11.43 -17.57
C PHE A 59 15.99 -12.13 -18.76
N TYR A 60 16.48 -13.30 -19.16
CA TYR A 60 15.87 -14.11 -20.21
C TYR A 60 14.43 -14.50 -19.85
N VAL A 61 14.22 -15.03 -18.64
CA VAL A 61 12.88 -15.40 -18.15
C VAL A 61 11.99 -14.17 -18.05
N LEU A 62 12.46 -13.08 -17.42
CA LEU A 62 11.68 -11.84 -17.29
C LEU A 62 11.30 -11.24 -18.64
N TYR A 63 12.20 -11.27 -19.62
CA TYR A 63 11.92 -10.81 -20.97
C TYR A 63 10.83 -11.66 -21.64
N HIS A 64 10.93 -12.98 -21.53
CA HIS A 64 9.94 -13.89 -22.08
C HIS A 64 8.56 -13.72 -21.42
N GLU A 65 8.51 -13.68 -20.08
CA GLU A 65 7.29 -13.47 -19.32
C GLU A 65 6.66 -12.10 -19.62
N TYR A 66 7.48 -11.04 -19.71
CA TYR A 66 6.98 -9.72 -20.05
C TYR A 66 6.37 -9.67 -21.46
N LYS A 67 6.98 -10.37 -22.42
CA LYS A 67 6.43 -10.54 -23.78
C LYS A 67 5.09 -11.26 -23.73
N VAL A 68 5.00 -12.38 -23.00
CA VAL A 68 3.77 -13.15 -22.82
C VAL A 68 2.66 -12.28 -22.21
N ILE A 69 2.92 -11.62 -21.09
CA ILE A 69 1.97 -10.72 -20.43
C ILE A 69 1.52 -9.58 -21.35
N THR A 70 2.44 -8.99 -22.12
CA THR A 70 2.11 -7.93 -23.07
C THR A 70 1.19 -8.44 -24.17
N THR A 71 1.45 -9.62 -24.73
CA THR A 71 0.56 -10.23 -25.75
C THR A 71 -0.82 -10.57 -25.19
N MET A 72 -0.89 -11.14 -23.98
CA MET A 72 -2.16 -11.40 -23.30
C MET A 72 -2.93 -10.10 -23.06
N ARG A 73 -2.26 -9.03 -22.62
CA ARG A 73 -2.87 -7.72 -22.38
C ARG A 73 -3.44 -7.12 -23.66
N LEU A 74 -2.70 -7.15 -24.77
CA LEU A 74 -3.17 -6.63 -26.05
C LEU A 74 -4.38 -7.41 -26.57
N HIS A 75 -4.33 -8.75 -26.50
CA HIS A 75 -5.46 -9.60 -26.88
C HIS A 75 -6.68 -9.38 -25.99
N PHE A 76 -6.48 -9.21 -24.68
CA PHE A 76 -7.54 -8.89 -23.74
C PHE A 76 -8.20 -7.55 -24.05
N LEU A 77 -7.40 -6.49 -24.27
CA LEU A 77 -7.90 -5.15 -24.58
C LEU A 77 -8.67 -5.11 -25.91
N ALA A 78 -8.21 -5.84 -26.93
CA ALA A 78 -8.87 -5.89 -28.23
C ALA A 78 -10.23 -6.62 -28.18
N ASN A 79 -10.37 -7.62 -27.30
CA ASN A 79 -11.60 -8.41 -27.15
C ASN A 79 -12.51 -7.92 -26.01
N GLN A 80 -12.13 -6.84 -25.32
CA GLN A 80 -12.88 -6.38 -24.17
C GLN A 80 -14.20 -5.72 -24.59
N ASN A 81 -15.27 -6.04 -23.87
CA ASN A 81 -16.56 -5.38 -24.07
C ASN A 81 -16.45 -3.87 -23.84
N ARG A 82 -17.38 -3.14 -24.47
CA ARG A 82 -17.48 -1.69 -24.31
C ARG A 82 -17.62 -1.32 -22.83
N ARG A 83 -16.69 -0.51 -22.33
CA ARG A 83 -16.72 0.04 -20.97
C ARG A 83 -16.52 1.57 -21.02
N PRO A 84 -17.04 2.31 -20.03
CA PRO A 84 -16.96 3.78 -20.03
C PRO A 84 -15.54 4.33 -19.91
N ASP A 85 -14.60 3.61 -19.30
CA ASP A 85 -13.18 4.00 -19.16
C ASP A 85 -12.47 4.15 -20.51
N GLN A 86 -12.91 3.43 -21.54
CA GLN A 86 -12.34 3.50 -22.89
C GLN A 86 -12.72 4.78 -23.65
N PHE A 87 -13.79 5.47 -23.21
CA PHE A 87 -14.36 6.64 -23.89
C PHE A 87 -14.25 7.91 -23.05
N THR A 88 -13.76 7.81 -21.82
CA THR A 88 -13.80 8.90 -20.85
C THR A 88 -12.40 9.28 -20.41
N VAL A 89 -12.15 10.58 -20.37
CA VAL A 89 -10.90 11.18 -19.90
C VAL A 89 -11.21 12.01 -18.65
N LEU A 90 -10.40 11.84 -17.61
CA LEU A 90 -10.44 12.69 -16.44
C LEU A 90 -9.61 13.93 -16.72
N VAL A 91 -10.25 15.10 -16.68
CA VAL A 91 -9.62 16.40 -16.84
C VAL A 91 -9.51 17.05 -15.47
N ARG A 92 -8.30 17.51 -15.11
CA ARG A 92 -8.00 18.15 -13.82
C ARG A 92 -7.32 19.49 -14.01
N ASN A 93 -7.42 20.33 -12.97
CA ASN A 93 -6.85 21.67 -12.94
C ASN A 93 -7.33 22.53 -14.12
N ILE A 94 -8.64 22.55 -14.30
CA ILE A 94 -9.33 23.45 -15.22
C ILE A 94 -9.10 24.88 -14.71
N PRO A 95 -8.60 25.81 -15.54
CA PRO A 95 -8.40 27.20 -15.13
C PRO A 95 -9.73 27.84 -14.74
N ALA A 96 -9.69 28.72 -13.74
CA ALA A 96 -10.86 29.50 -13.37
C ALA A 96 -11.10 30.58 -14.43
N ASP A 97 -12.34 30.66 -14.90
CA ASP A 97 -12.81 31.71 -15.78
C ASP A 97 -13.77 32.62 -15.00
N PRO A 98 -13.62 33.96 -15.06
CA PRO A 98 -14.53 34.88 -14.37
C PRO A 98 -15.93 34.95 -15.01
N ASP A 99 -16.06 34.61 -16.29
CA ASP A 99 -17.27 34.81 -17.08
C ASP A 99 -18.05 33.50 -17.30
N GLU A 100 -17.37 32.35 -17.25
CA GLU A 100 -17.95 31.01 -17.50
C GLU A 100 -17.93 30.10 -16.28
N THR A 101 -18.95 29.25 -16.13
CA THR A 101 -18.89 28.13 -15.18
C THR A 101 -17.92 27.05 -15.64
N VAL A 102 -17.42 26.21 -14.74
CA VAL A 102 -16.51 25.10 -15.08
C VAL A 102 -17.10 24.18 -16.17
N GLY A 103 -18.42 23.97 -16.15
CA GLY A 103 -19.09 23.15 -17.18
C GLY A 103 -19.08 23.81 -18.56
N GLU A 104 -19.49 25.07 -18.64
CA GLU A 104 -19.46 25.86 -19.89
C GLU A 104 -18.04 25.98 -20.44
N HIS A 105 -17.06 26.20 -19.57
CA HIS A 105 -15.65 26.31 -19.94
C HIS A 105 -15.11 25.00 -20.53
N VAL A 106 -15.48 23.85 -19.94
CA VAL A 106 -15.15 22.53 -20.47
C VAL A 106 -15.84 22.30 -21.81
N GLU A 107 -17.12 22.60 -21.92
CA GLU A 107 -17.86 22.47 -23.17
C GLU A 107 -17.24 23.30 -24.29
N HIS A 108 -16.98 24.58 -24.05
CA HIS A 108 -16.35 25.48 -25.01
C HIS A 108 -14.97 24.98 -25.43
N PHE A 109 -14.11 24.61 -24.47
CA PHE A 109 -12.76 24.11 -24.76
C PHE A 109 -12.78 22.85 -25.65
N PHE A 110 -13.60 21.87 -25.31
CA PHE A 110 -13.62 20.60 -26.04
C PHE A 110 -14.45 20.67 -27.34
N ALA A 111 -15.47 21.51 -27.41
CA ALA A 111 -16.22 21.74 -28.65
C ALA A 111 -15.37 22.43 -29.72
N VAL A 112 -14.40 23.27 -29.33
CA VAL A 112 -13.47 23.92 -30.26
C VAL A 112 -12.32 22.98 -30.64
N ASN A 113 -11.67 22.36 -29.65
CA ASN A 113 -10.44 21.58 -29.88
C ASN A 113 -10.70 20.14 -30.34
N HIS A 114 -11.81 19.54 -29.94
CA HIS A 114 -12.17 18.13 -30.21
C HIS A 114 -13.57 17.99 -30.82
N ARG A 115 -13.94 18.93 -31.70
CA ARG A 115 -15.29 19.11 -32.25
C ARG A 115 -15.98 17.84 -32.75
N GLU A 116 -15.25 16.98 -33.44
CA GLU A 116 -15.82 15.77 -34.07
C GLU A 116 -16.00 14.61 -33.09
N HIS A 117 -15.30 14.63 -31.95
CA HIS A 117 -15.25 13.50 -31.02
C HIS A 117 -15.86 13.78 -29.66
N TYR A 118 -15.99 15.05 -29.27
CA TYR A 118 -16.65 15.44 -28.03
C TYR A 118 -18.10 14.95 -27.99
N LEU A 119 -18.48 14.29 -26.89
CA LEU A 119 -19.84 13.78 -26.68
C LEU A 119 -20.55 14.54 -25.55
N SER A 120 -19.95 14.54 -24.37
CA SER A 120 -20.53 15.15 -23.17
C SER A 120 -19.47 15.31 -22.08
N HIS A 121 -19.80 16.03 -21.03
CA HIS A 121 -18.94 16.13 -19.85
C HIS A 121 -19.77 16.01 -18.57
N GLN A 122 -19.12 15.58 -17.49
CA GLN A 122 -19.67 15.52 -16.15
C GLN A 122 -18.71 16.22 -15.20
N VAL A 123 -19.14 17.36 -14.64
CA VAL A 123 -18.34 18.11 -13.67
C VAL A 123 -18.30 17.36 -12.33
N VAL A 124 -17.16 17.47 -11.63
CA VAL A 124 -16.95 16.89 -10.31
C VAL A 124 -17.37 17.88 -9.24
N TYR A 125 -18.15 17.40 -8.27
CA TYR A 125 -18.59 18.16 -7.10
C TYR A 125 -17.92 17.63 -5.83
N ASN A 126 -17.62 18.51 -4.89
CA ASN A 126 -17.18 18.17 -3.55
C ASN A 126 -18.37 17.66 -2.72
N ALA A 127 -18.62 16.36 -2.82
CA ALA A 127 -19.70 15.69 -2.10
C ALA A 127 -19.17 14.86 -0.91
N ASN A 128 -18.04 15.22 -0.30
CA ASN A 128 -17.40 14.42 0.75
C ASN A 128 -18.26 14.30 2.02
N THR A 129 -18.90 15.39 2.45
CA THR A 129 -19.83 15.38 3.58
C THR A 129 -21.06 14.53 3.26
N LEU A 130 -21.66 14.72 2.08
CA LEU A 130 -22.79 13.93 1.61
C LEU A 130 -22.47 12.44 1.54
N ALA A 131 -21.30 12.08 1.00
CA ALA A 131 -20.84 10.70 0.92
C ALA A 131 -20.70 10.07 2.31
N SER A 132 -20.17 10.81 3.29
CA SER A 132 -20.05 10.35 4.68
C SER A 132 -21.41 10.10 5.34
N LEU A 133 -22.42 10.93 5.05
CA LEU A 133 -23.78 10.75 5.54
C LEU A 133 -24.44 9.51 4.92
N VAL A 134 -24.29 9.30 3.62
CA VAL A 134 -24.79 8.12 2.90
C VAL A 134 -24.13 6.84 3.43
N GLU A 135 -22.82 6.85 3.69
CA GLU A 135 -22.10 5.71 4.26
C GLU A 135 -22.57 5.40 5.68
N LYS A 136 -22.72 6.43 6.52
CA LYS A 136 -23.27 6.29 7.87
C LYS A 136 -24.69 5.71 7.84
N LYS A 137 -25.55 6.19 6.94
CA LYS A 137 -26.91 5.67 6.75
C LYS A 137 -26.90 4.19 6.35
N LYS A 138 -26.06 3.79 5.39
CA LYS A 138 -25.92 2.38 4.99
C LYS A 138 -25.47 1.50 6.16
N GLY A 139 -24.53 1.98 6.97
CA GLY A 139 -24.09 1.28 8.18
C GLY A 139 -25.24 1.06 9.17
N LEU A 140 -26.04 2.09 9.43
CA LEU A 140 -27.21 1.98 10.31
C LEU A 140 -28.33 1.12 9.73
N GLN A 141 -28.53 1.14 8.41
CA GLN A 141 -29.48 0.26 7.73
C GLN A 141 -29.12 -1.22 7.94
N ASN A 142 -27.84 -1.57 7.89
CA ASN A 142 -27.38 -2.93 8.17
C ASN A 142 -27.70 -3.34 9.61
N TRP A 143 -27.54 -2.42 10.58
CA TRP A 143 -27.93 -2.66 11.97
C TRP A 143 -29.45 -2.81 12.12
N LEU A 144 -30.24 -1.96 11.46
CA LEU A 144 -31.69 -2.07 11.47
C LEU A 144 -32.14 -3.44 10.95
N VAL A 145 -31.60 -3.89 9.80
CA VAL A 145 -31.87 -5.22 9.24
C VAL A 145 -31.46 -6.33 10.21
N TYR A 146 -30.32 -6.18 10.90
CA TYR A 146 -29.88 -7.12 11.93
C TYR A 146 -30.92 -7.25 13.07
N TYR A 147 -31.40 -6.13 13.60
CA TYR A 147 -32.39 -6.12 14.68
C TYR A 147 -33.77 -6.59 14.22
N GLU A 148 -34.20 -6.27 12.99
CA GLU A 148 -35.45 -6.78 12.41
C GLU A 148 -35.41 -8.31 12.26
N ASN A 149 -34.29 -8.86 11.78
CA ASN A 149 -34.09 -10.31 11.70
C ASN A 149 -34.08 -10.97 13.09
N GLN A 150 -33.53 -10.29 14.10
CA GLN A 150 -33.55 -10.78 15.48
C GLN A 150 -34.98 -10.77 16.05
N HIS A 151 -35.75 -9.72 15.80
CA HIS A 151 -37.15 -9.60 16.20
C HIS A 151 -38.03 -10.66 15.53
N ALA A 152 -37.84 -10.87 14.22
CA ALA A 152 -38.58 -11.87 13.45
C ALA A 152 -38.36 -13.31 13.98
N LYS A 153 -37.16 -13.59 14.50
CA LYS A 153 -36.85 -14.89 15.12
C LYS A 153 -37.48 -15.06 16.50
N ASN A 154 -37.49 -14.01 17.31
CA ASN A 154 -38.02 -14.03 18.68
C ASN A 154 -38.81 -12.74 18.97
N PRO A 155 -40.11 -12.71 18.66
CA PRO A 155 -40.92 -11.49 18.80
C PRO A 155 -41.10 -11.03 20.25
N GLU A 156 -41.04 -11.96 21.21
CA GLU A 156 -41.22 -11.67 22.64
C GLU A 156 -39.98 -11.05 23.30
N LYS A 157 -38.82 -11.07 22.62
CA LYS A 157 -37.57 -10.57 23.19
C LYS A 157 -37.47 -9.06 22.99
N GLU A 158 -37.48 -8.30 24.09
CA GLU A 158 -37.21 -6.86 24.06
C GLU A 158 -35.81 -6.56 23.48
N LEU A 159 -35.77 -5.75 22.43
CA LEU A 159 -34.54 -5.33 21.75
C LEU A 159 -34.13 -3.95 22.25
N ILE A 160 -33.43 -3.92 23.38
CA ILE A 160 -33.00 -2.67 24.01
C ILE A 160 -31.53 -2.42 23.68
N ILE A 161 -31.22 -1.20 23.23
CA ILE A 161 -29.84 -0.71 23.11
C ILE A 161 -29.62 0.46 24.07
N LYS A 162 -28.34 0.72 24.36
CA LYS A 162 -27.92 1.94 25.04
C LYS A 162 -27.27 2.90 24.04
N THR A 163 -27.59 4.18 24.15
CA THR A 163 -27.18 5.21 23.19
C THR A 163 -25.72 5.66 23.28
N GLY A 164 -25.01 5.34 24.36
CA GLY A 164 -23.64 5.81 24.60
C GLY A 164 -22.54 4.95 23.97
N LEU A 165 -21.30 5.34 24.25
CA LEU A 165 -20.10 4.73 23.66
C LEU A 165 -20.05 3.21 23.89
N TRP A 166 -19.89 2.46 22.81
CA TRP A 166 -19.81 0.99 22.78
C TRP A 166 -21.00 0.27 23.46
N GLY A 167 -22.15 0.94 23.60
CA GLY A 167 -23.33 0.37 24.23
C GLY A 167 -23.21 0.19 25.76
N LEU A 168 -22.25 0.83 26.42
CA LEU A 168 -22.01 0.69 27.87
C LEU A 168 -22.79 1.73 28.68
N TRP A 169 -22.81 2.98 28.20
CA TRP A 169 -23.45 4.12 28.86
C TRP A 169 -24.67 4.61 28.07
N GLY A 170 -25.49 5.47 28.67
CA GLY A 170 -26.65 6.09 28.02
C GLY A 170 -28.00 5.47 28.39
N GLU A 171 -29.04 6.10 27.84
CA GLU A 171 -30.44 5.71 28.05
C GLU A 171 -30.76 4.40 27.31
N LYS A 172 -31.61 3.58 27.93
CA LYS A 172 -32.12 2.34 27.35
C LYS A 172 -33.30 2.68 26.43
N VAL A 173 -33.11 2.46 25.13
CA VAL A 173 -34.12 2.76 24.12
C VAL A 173 -34.40 1.52 23.28
N ASP A 174 -35.61 1.44 22.71
CA ASP A 174 -35.94 0.43 21.71
C ASP A 174 -35.05 0.61 20.48
N ALA A 175 -34.30 -0.44 20.15
CA ALA A 175 -33.37 -0.45 19.04
C ALA A 175 -34.07 -0.15 17.72
N LEU A 176 -35.23 -0.76 17.45
CA LEU A 176 -35.91 -0.64 16.16
C LEU A 176 -36.38 0.80 15.95
N GLN A 177 -37.06 1.37 16.94
CA GLN A 177 -37.53 2.74 16.87
C GLN A 177 -36.36 3.73 16.76
N HIS A 178 -35.30 3.55 17.56
CA HIS A 178 -34.13 4.42 17.53
C HIS A 178 -33.45 4.43 16.15
N TYR A 179 -33.19 3.26 15.56
CA TYR A 179 -32.56 3.20 14.23
C TYR A 179 -33.48 3.77 13.14
N LYS A 180 -34.79 3.52 13.18
CA LYS A 180 -35.75 4.10 12.24
C LYS A 180 -35.73 5.63 12.28
N THR A 181 -35.89 6.22 13.47
CA THR A 181 -35.84 7.68 13.65
C THR A 181 -34.49 8.26 13.21
N THR A 182 -33.37 7.62 13.59
CA THR A 182 -32.03 8.09 13.19
C THR A 182 -31.83 8.05 11.68
N ILE A 183 -32.36 7.02 11.00
CA ILE A 183 -32.29 6.91 9.54
C ILE A 183 -33.14 7.99 8.87
N GLU A 184 -34.34 8.27 9.38
CA GLU A 184 -35.20 9.36 8.88
C GLU A 184 -34.52 10.73 9.03
N GLU A 185 -33.90 11.01 10.18
CA GLU A 185 -33.13 12.23 10.40
C GLU A 185 -31.94 12.33 9.42
N LEU A 186 -31.22 11.24 9.20
CA LEU A 186 -30.12 11.21 8.24
C LEU A 186 -30.58 11.38 6.79
N CYS A 187 -31.75 10.85 6.41
CA CYS A 187 -32.35 11.09 5.10
C CYS A 187 -32.63 12.59 4.90
N LYS A 188 -33.20 13.25 5.91
CA LYS A 188 -33.44 14.70 5.86
C LYS A 188 -32.12 15.49 5.70
N GLN A 189 -31.10 15.15 6.48
CA GLN A 189 -29.77 15.77 6.37
C GLN A 189 -29.12 15.51 5.00
N GLU A 190 -29.29 14.31 4.45
CA GLU A 190 -28.80 13.96 3.11
C GLU A 190 -29.44 14.85 2.04
N ASP A 191 -30.75 15.04 2.08
CA ASP A 191 -31.47 15.88 1.12
C ASP A 191 -31.08 17.35 1.23
N GLU A 192 -30.93 17.87 2.45
CA GLU A 192 -30.46 19.23 2.70
C GLU A 192 -29.03 19.44 2.15
N GLU A 193 -28.10 18.53 2.45
CA GLU A 193 -26.73 18.60 1.96
C GLU A 193 -26.64 18.42 0.44
N ARG A 194 -27.47 17.55 -0.16
CA ARG A 194 -27.55 17.39 -1.61
C ARG A 194 -27.95 18.69 -2.30
N GLN A 195 -28.95 19.40 -1.78
CA GLN A 195 -29.35 20.70 -2.33
C GLN A 195 -28.25 21.75 -2.16
N LYS A 196 -27.53 21.76 -1.04
CA LYS A 196 -26.38 22.65 -0.83
C LYS A 196 -25.26 22.40 -1.86
N VAL A 197 -24.89 21.14 -2.08
CA VAL A 197 -23.81 20.79 -3.03
C VAL A 197 -24.17 21.18 -4.48
N ILE A 198 -25.43 21.05 -4.88
CA ILE A 198 -25.89 21.42 -6.23
C ILE A 198 -25.96 22.94 -6.40
N SER A 199 -26.36 23.67 -5.35
CA SER A 199 -26.55 25.12 -5.41
C SER A 199 -25.29 25.94 -5.15
N ASP A 200 -24.32 25.40 -4.40
CA ASP A 200 -23.09 26.12 -4.05
C ASP A 200 -22.04 26.02 -5.18
N PRO A 201 -21.69 27.14 -5.84
CA PRO A 201 -20.63 27.14 -6.86
C PRO A 201 -19.25 26.79 -6.27
N LYS A 202 -19.02 26.99 -4.97
CA LYS A 202 -17.74 26.60 -4.33
C LYS A 202 -17.59 25.09 -4.17
N ALA A 203 -18.69 24.34 -4.24
CA ALA A 203 -18.65 22.88 -4.24
C ALA A 203 -18.20 22.32 -5.59
N ILE A 204 -18.19 23.13 -6.65
CA ILE A 204 -17.74 22.72 -7.98
C ILE A 204 -16.21 22.66 -7.99
N MET A 205 -15.66 21.48 -8.30
CA MET A 205 -14.22 21.29 -8.40
C MET A 205 -13.75 21.65 -9.82
N PRO A 206 -12.50 22.15 -10.00
CA PRO A 206 -11.89 22.35 -11.31
C PRO A 206 -11.44 21.01 -11.93
N ALA A 207 -12.36 20.05 -11.99
CA ALA A 207 -12.18 18.73 -12.56
C ALA A 207 -13.49 18.24 -13.22
N ALA A 208 -13.35 17.52 -14.32
CA ALA A 208 -14.49 16.98 -15.06
C ALA A 208 -14.12 15.64 -15.73
N PHE A 209 -15.10 14.77 -15.88
CA PHE A 209 -15.02 13.61 -16.75
C PHE A 209 -15.55 14.00 -18.13
N VAL A 210 -14.71 13.91 -19.14
CA VAL A 210 -15.08 14.25 -20.53
C VAL A 210 -15.22 12.95 -21.32
N SER A 211 -16.39 12.75 -21.90
CA SER A 211 -16.70 11.57 -22.71
C SER A 211 -16.61 11.90 -24.20
N PHE A 212 -16.10 10.93 -24.95
CA PHE A 212 -15.93 11.01 -26.40
C PHE A 212 -16.78 9.96 -27.11
N ASN A 213 -17.15 10.22 -28.36
CA ASN A 213 -17.90 9.28 -29.19
C ASN A 213 -17.04 8.10 -29.70
N SER A 214 -15.72 8.22 -29.65
CA SER A 214 -14.76 7.23 -30.13
C SER A 214 -13.65 6.96 -29.11
N GLN A 215 -13.19 5.71 -29.04
CA GLN A 215 -12.04 5.32 -28.21
C GLN A 215 -10.75 6.03 -28.66
N TRP A 216 -10.62 6.25 -29.96
CA TRP A 216 -9.49 6.96 -30.53
C TRP A 216 -9.45 8.42 -30.07
N GLY A 217 -10.58 9.13 -30.10
CA GLY A 217 -10.68 10.52 -29.61
C GLY A 217 -10.28 10.64 -28.13
N ALA A 218 -10.79 9.74 -27.29
CA ALA A 218 -10.40 9.67 -25.88
C ALA A 218 -8.89 9.37 -25.72
N ALA A 219 -8.35 8.44 -26.52
CA ALA A 219 -6.93 8.09 -26.48
C ALA A 219 -6.00 9.23 -26.88
N VAL A 220 -6.37 10.00 -27.90
CA VAL A 220 -5.63 11.19 -28.36
C VAL A 220 -5.69 12.26 -27.28
N CYS A 221 -6.87 12.55 -26.73
CA CYS A 221 -7.01 13.53 -25.66
C CYS A 221 -6.19 13.15 -24.40
N ALA A 222 -6.25 11.90 -23.95
CA ALA A 222 -5.53 11.46 -22.74
C ALA A 222 -4.00 11.45 -22.87
N GLN A 223 -3.46 11.43 -24.10
CA GLN A 223 -2.02 11.33 -24.36
C GLN A 223 -1.37 12.63 -24.85
N THR A 224 -2.18 13.63 -25.20
CA THR A 224 -1.68 14.91 -25.75
C THR A 224 -1.73 16.01 -24.71
N GLN A 225 -0.72 16.87 -24.73
CA GLN A 225 -0.72 18.10 -23.94
C GLN A 225 -1.72 19.08 -24.56
N GLN A 226 -2.73 19.49 -23.80
CA GLN A 226 -3.84 20.31 -24.31
C GLN A 226 -3.49 21.80 -24.49
N THR A 227 -2.51 22.30 -23.73
CA THR A 227 -2.14 23.72 -23.71
C THR A 227 -0.64 23.91 -23.45
N SER A 228 -0.08 25.08 -23.77
CA SER A 228 1.33 25.40 -23.57
C SER A 228 1.79 25.27 -22.11
N ASN A 229 0.90 25.49 -21.14
CA ASN A 229 1.22 25.32 -19.73
C ASN A 229 0.96 23.86 -19.30
N PRO A 230 1.99 23.10 -18.85
CA PRO A 230 1.87 21.69 -18.51
C PRO A 230 1.14 21.42 -17.19
N THR A 231 0.70 22.45 -16.48
CA THR A 231 0.02 22.30 -15.17
C THR A 231 -1.49 22.45 -15.25
N VAL A 232 -2.04 22.99 -16.34
CA VAL A 232 -3.49 23.23 -16.52
C VAL A 232 -4.05 22.30 -17.60
N TRP A 233 -5.35 22.03 -17.56
CA TRP A 233 -6.01 21.08 -18.48
C TRP A 233 -5.33 19.70 -18.50
N LEU A 234 -5.03 19.18 -17.31
CA LEU A 234 -4.36 17.89 -17.15
C LEU A 234 -5.31 16.75 -17.51
N THR A 235 -5.02 16.06 -18.60
CA THR A 235 -5.81 14.94 -19.11
C THR A 235 -5.17 13.62 -18.70
N GLU A 236 -5.95 12.76 -18.03
CA GLU A 236 -5.55 11.41 -17.66
C GLU A 236 -6.66 10.42 -18.05
N TRP A 237 -6.30 9.16 -18.31
CA TRP A 237 -7.29 8.11 -18.51
C TRP A 237 -8.23 8.02 -17.31
N ALA A 238 -9.54 8.13 -17.53
CA ALA A 238 -10.49 7.99 -16.45
C ALA A 238 -10.48 6.53 -15.95
N PRO A 239 -10.45 6.29 -14.62
CA PRO A 239 -10.67 4.94 -14.09
C PRO A 239 -12.09 4.48 -14.40
N GLU A 240 -12.31 3.17 -14.34
CA GLU A 240 -13.67 2.63 -14.34
C GLU A 240 -14.47 3.25 -13.18
N PRO A 241 -15.76 3.60 -13.33
CA PRO A 241 -16.53 4.29 -12.27
C PRO A 241 -16.51 3.62 -10.89
N ARG A 242 -16.31 2.29 -10.84
CA ARG A 242 -16.17 1.50 -9.61
C ARG A 242 -14.78 1.59 -8.99
N ASP A 243 -13.76 1.87 -9.80
CA ASP A 243 -12.37 2.06 -9.40
C ASP A 243 -12.05 3.51 -9.03
N VAL A 244 -12.96 4.45 -9.31
CA VAL A 244 -12.81 5.87 -8.91
C VAL A 244 -12.88 6.00 -7.38
N TYR A 245 -11.85 6.57 -6.79
CA TYR A 245 -11.83 6.97 -5.39
C TYR A 245 -12.26 8.43 -5.25
N TRP A 246 -13.57 8.64 -5.18
CA TRP A 246 -14.24 9.94 -5.17
C TRP A 246 -13.69 10.97 -4.17
N PRO A 247 -13.34 10.62 -2.91
CA PRO A 247 -12.92 11.62 -1.93
C PRO A 247 -11.68 12.43 -2.33
N ASN A 248 -10.81 11.84 -3.16
CA ASN A 248 -9.56 12.46 -3.60
C ASN A 248 -9.71 13.37 -4.81
N LEU A 249 -10.85 13.33 -5.52
CA LEU A 249 -11.09 14.24 -6.64
C LEU A 249 -11.36 15.68 -6.20
N ALA A 250 -11.75 15.88 -4.93
CA ALA A 250 -11.97 17.19 -4.33
C ALA A 250 -10.67 17.87 -3.86
N ILE A 251 -9.50 17.27 -4.08
CA ILE A 251 -8.23 17.84 -3.62
C ILE A 251 -7.63 18.75 -4.70
N PRO A 252 -7.33 20.03 -4.39
CA PRO A 252 -6.66 20.94 -5.31
C PRO A 252 -5.28 20.44 -5.75
N PHE A 253 -4.89 20.75 -7.00
CA PHE A 253 -3.63 20.27 -7.58
C PHE A 253 -2.39 20.65 -6.78
N VAL A 254 -2.30 21.89 -6.30
CA VAL A 254 -1.14 22.38 -5.53
C VAL A 254 -1.02 21.63 -4.19
N GLU A 255 -2.14 21.29 -3.58
CA GLU A 255 -2.19 20.57 -2.30
C GLU A 255 -1.70 19.12 -2.45
N LEU A 256 -1.87 18.50 -3.62
CA LEU A 256 -1.36 17.14 -3.89
C LEU A 256 0.16 17.06 -3.72
N SER A 257 0.90 18.06 -4.19
CA SER A 257 2.36 18.10 -4.07
C SER A 257 2.80 18.16 -2.60
N VAL A 258 2.14 19.02 -1.80
CA VAL A 258 2.42 19.15 -0.36
C VAL A 258 2.08 17.87 0.39
N ARG A 259 0.90 17.28 0.12
CA ARG A 259 0.46 16.01 0.74
C ARG A 259 1.43 14.88 0.44
N ARG A 260 1.89 14.75 -0.81
CA ARG A 260 2.88 13.74 -1.20
C ARG A 260 4.21 13.94 -0.49
N LEU A 261 4.68 15.18 -0.35
CA LEU A 261 5.90 15.49 0.39
C LEU A 261 5.76 15.10 1.87
N ILE A 262 4.67 15.51 2.52
CA ILE A 262 4.39 15.17 3.93
C ILE A 262 4.32 13.64 4.11
N MET A 263 3.62 12.93 3.22
CA MET A 263 3.52 11.46 3.30
C MET A 263 4.85 10.76 3.02
N ALA A 264 5.72 11.31 2.16
CA ALA A 264 7.06 10.80 1.95
C ALA A 264 7.95 10.96 3.19
N VAL A 265 7.89 12.13 3.84
CA VAL A 265 8.58 12.38 5.12
C VAL A 265 8.03 11.48 6.24
N ALA A 266 6.71 11.32 6.32
CA ALA A 266 6.08 10.40 7.27
C ALA A 266 6.49 8.95 7.01
N LEU A 267 6.64 8.53 5.75
CA LEU A 267 7.11 7.18 5.39
C LEU A 267 8.57 6.97 5.81
N PHE A 268 9.41 7.99 5.65
CA PHE A 268 10.79 7.96 6.14
C PHE A 268 10.84 7.72 7.65
N PHE A 269 10.10 8.52 8.44
CA PHE A 269 10.05 8.34 9.89
C PHE A 269 9.44 7.00 10.30
N LEU A 270 8.35 6.58 9.64
CA LEU A 270 7.75 5.27 9.86
C LEU A 270 8.79 4.18 9.63
N THR A 271 9.56 4.24 8.55
CA THR A 271 10.60 3.27 8.24
C THR A 271 11.70 3.29 9.31
N PHE A 272 12.21 4.46 9.67
CA PHE A 272 13.27 4.63 10.66
C PHE A 272 12.86 4.14 12.06
N PHE A 273 11.71 4.57 12.59
CA PHE A 273 11.26 4.15 13.92
C PHE A 273 10.90 2.67 13.99
N PHE A 274 10.50 2.06 12.87
CA PHE A 274 10.22 0.62 12.83
C PHE A 274 11.47 -0.26 12.87
N MET A 275 12.68 0.30 12.75
CA MET A 275 13.90 -0.44 13.04
C MET A 275 13.97 -0.91 14.50
N VAL A 276 13.37 -0.17 15.45
CA VAL A 276 13.41 -0.52 16.88
C VAL A 276 12.66 -1.83 17.17
N PRO A 277 11.37 -2.00 16.78
CA PRO A 277 10.68 -3.30 16.91
C PRO A 277 11.41 -4.44 16.21
N ILE A 278 12.03 -4.19 15.06
CA ILE A 278 12.77 -5.22 14.33
C ILE A 278 14.03 -5.62 15.09
N ALA A 279 14.80 -4.67 15.62
CA ALA A 279 15.96 -4.95 16.44
C ALA A 279 15.57 -5.79 17.68
N LEU A 280 14.43 -5.50 18.32
CA LEU A 280 13.89 -6.33 19.41
C LEU A 280 13.58 -7.75 18.94
N VAL A 281 12.93 -7.91 17.79
CA VAL A 281 12.65 -9.25 17.22
C VAL A 281 13.95 -10.00 16.89
N GLN A 282 14.98 -9.31 16.38
CA GLN A 282 16.28 -9.90 16.11
C GLN A 282 17.02 -10.28 17.40
N SER A 283 16.91 -9.51 18.49
CA SER A 283 17.48 -9.93 19.78
C SER A 283 16.81 -11.21 20.30
N VAL A 284 15.52 -11.42 20.03
CA VAL A 284 14.81 -12.67 20.38
C VAL A 284 15.28 -13.85 19.53
N ALA A 285 16.07 -13.65 18.47
CA ALA A 285 16.66 -14.74 17.70
C ALA A 285 17.89 -15.39 18.39
N ASN A 286 18.45 -14.77 19.44
CA ASN A 286 19.57 -15.33 20.22
C ASN A 286 19.07 -15.81 21.59
N LEU A 287 19.42 -17.04 21.98
CA LEU A 287 18.96 -17.65 23.24
C LEU A 287 19.39 -16.86 24.48
N ASP A 288 20.63 -16.35 24.50
CA ASP A 288 21.17 -15.60 25.64
C ASP A 288 20.45 -14.25 25.83
N ASP A 289 19.98 -13.64 24.74
CA ASP A 289 19.24 -12.39 24.74
C ASP A 289 17.77 -12.59 25.11
N ILE A 290 17.15 -13.72 24.73
CA ILE A 290 15.78 -14.08 25.13
C ILE A 290 15.65 -14.14 26.65
N GLU A 291 16.61 -14.76 27.33
CA GLU A 291 16.61 -14.86 28.79
C GLU A 291 16.70 -13.49 29.48
N ARG A 292 17.32 -12.51 28.82
CA ARG A 292 17.46 -11.14 29.33
C ARG A 292 16.21 -10.29 29.05
N VAL A 293 15.60 -10.43 27.88
CA VAL A 293 14.49 -9.58 27.43
C VAL A 293 13.12 -10.11 27.89
N LEU A 294 12.93 -11.43 27.95
CA LEU A 294 11.66 -12.07 28.33
C LEU A 294 11.85 -13.07 29.48
N PRO A 295 12.01 -12.59 30.73
CA PRO A 295 12.37 -13.45 31.87
C PRO A 295 11.31 -14.51 32.21
N PHE A 296 10.06 -14.36 31.75
CA PHE A 296 8.99 -15.35 31.94
C PHE A 296 9.17 -16.62 31.08
N LEU A 297 10.01 -16.59 30.04
CA LEU A 297 10.31 -17.76 29.21
C LEU A 297 11.40 -18.66 29.82
N LYS A 298 12.21 -18.16 30.76
CA LYS A 298 13.26 -18.93 31.45
C LYS A 298 12.81 -20.30 31.97
N PRO A 299 11.73 -20.42 32.77
CA PRO A 299 11.29 -21.72 33.31
C PRO A 299 10.80 -22.71 32.23
N ILE A 300 10.43 -22.23 31.04
CA ILE A 300 10.00 -23.07 29.91
C ILE A 300 11.22 -23.54 29.10
N ILE A 301 12.24 -22.70 28.97
CA ILE A 301 13.50 -22.98 28.27
C ILE A 301 14.38 -23.97 29.06
N GLU A 302 14.38 -23.88 30.38
CA GLU A 302 15.19 -24.74 31.28
C GLU A 302 14.66 -26.18 31.38
N ARG A 303 13.36 -26.42 31.09
CA ARG A 303 12.67 -27.68 31.42
C ARG A 303 12.57 -28.70 30.27
N ASN A 304 13.58 -28.80 29.41
CA ASN A 304 13.59 -29.65 28.19
C ASN A 304 12.61 -29.23 27.07
N GLY A 305 12.30 -27.94 26.93
CA GLY A 305 11.55 -27.44 25.76
C GLY A 305 12.39 -27.50 24.48
N PRO A 306 11.78 -27.58 23.27
CA PRO A 306 12.52 -27.57 22.01
C PRO A 306 13.09 -26.16 21.74
N ARG A 307 14.21 -25.82 22.39
CA ARG A 307 14.89 -24.52 22.35
C ARG A 307 15.10 -24.03 20.91
N SER A 308 15.50 -24.94 20.02
CA SER A 308 15.70 -24.67 18.59
C SER A 308 14.41 -24.27 17.86
N VAL A 309 13.25 -24.82 18.24
CA VAL A 309 11.96 -24.46 17.64
C VAL A 309 11.51 -23.08 18.11
N ILE A 310 11.67 -22.77 19.40
CA ILE A 310 11.34 -21.45 19.95
C ILE A 310 12.23 -20.38 19.32
N GLN A 311 13.53 -20.60 19.25
CA GLN A 311 14.50 -19.68 18.65
C GLN A 311 14.27 -19.47 17.14
N GLY A 312 13.92 -20.53 16.41
CA GLY A 312 13.71 -20.45 14.95
C GLY A 312 12.34 -19.87 14.53
N PHE A 313 11.27 -20.15 15.28
CA PHE A 313 9.91 -19.76 14.88
C PHE A 313 9.40 -18.48 15.55
N LEU A 314 9.77 -18.22 16.80
CA LEU A 314 9.23 -17.10 17.58
C LEU A 314 9.56 -15.73 16.94
N PRO A 315 10.80 -15.45 16.46
CA PRO A 315 11.09 -14.20 15.76
C PRO A 315 10.25 -14.02 14.49
N GLY A 316 10.02 -15.10 13.74
CA GLY A 316 9.20 -15.08 12.53
C GLY A 316 7.73 -14.75 12.80
N ILE A 317 7.15 -15.34 13.86
CA ILE A 317 5.77 -15.04 14.28
C ILE A 317 5.68 -13.60 14.81
N ALA A 318 6.62 -13.17 15.65
CA ALA A 318 6.65 -11.81 16.18
C ALA A 318 6.74 -10.76 15.07
N LEU A 319 7.66 -10.96 14.10
CA LEU A 319 7.78 -10.09 12.93
C LEU A 319 6.47 -10.04 12.13
N LYS A 320 5.83 -11.20 11.90
CA LYS A 320 4.56 -11.26 11.18
C LYS A 320 3.45 -10.48 11.88
N ILE A 321 3.35 -10.56 13.21
CA ILE A 321 2.37 -9.80 14.00
C ILE A 321 2.56 -8.29 13.80
N PHE A 322 3.81 -7.80 13.84
CA PHE A 322 4.11 -6.39 13.57
C PHE A 322 3.76 -5.98 12.13
N LEU A 323 3.98 -6.85 11.16
CA LEU A 323 3.73 -6.57 9.74
C LEU A 323 2.25 -6.61 9.35
N ILE A 324 1.35 -7.24 10.12
CA ILE A 324 -0.09 -7.33 9.79
C ILE A 324 -0.76 -5.95 9.76
N PHE A 325 -0.37 -5.04 10.66
CA PHE A 325 -0.96 -3.70 10.74
C PHE A 325 -0.43 -2.73 9.67
N LEU A 326 0.76 -3.03 9.12
CA LEU A 326 1.48 -2.13 8.25
C LEU A 326 0.74 -1.82 6.94
N PRO A 327 0.17 -2.81 6.20
CA PRO A 327 -0.61 -2.52 4.99
C PRO A 327 -1.75 -1.53 5.23
N THR A 328 -2.43 -1.60 6.37
CA THR A 328 -3.52 -0.67 6.71
C THR A 328 -2.99 0.75 6.90
N ILE A 329 -1.86 0.92 7.58
CA ILE A 329 -1.20 2.22 7.77
C ILE A 329 -0.75 2.79 6.42
N LEU A 330 -0.07 1.99 5.59
CA LEU A 330 0.42 2.42 4.28
C LEU A 330 -0.73 2.73 3.29
N MET A 331 -1.85 2.02 3.39
CA MET A 331 -3.06 2.33 2.64
C MET A 331 -3.66 3.66 3.08
N ALA A 332 -3.72 3.94 4.39
CA ALA A 332 -4.17 5.23 4.91
C ALA A 332 -3.28 6.38 4.42
N MET A 333 -1.96 6.21 4.44
CA MET A 333 -1.02 7.18 3.88
C MET A 333 -1.27 7.41 2.38
N SER A 334 -1.47 6.34 1.60
CA SER A 334 -1.74 6.43 0.17
C SER A 334 -3.10 7.07 -0.14
N LYS A 335 -4.11 6.93 0.74
CA LYS A 335 -5.38 7.68 0.65
C LYS A 335 -5.13 9.19 0.81
N ILE A 336 -4.32 9.59 1.79
CA ILE A 336 -4.01 10.99 2.08
C ILE A 336 -3.22 11.67 0.94
N GLU A 337 -2.41 10.91 0.18
CA GLU A 337 -1.64 11.42 -0.98
C GLU A 337 -2.50 11.93 -2.15
N GLY A 338 -3.78 11.58 -2.21
CA GLY A 338 -4.69 12.10 -3.23
C GLY A 338 -4.64 11.37 -4.59
N HIS A 339 -4.45 10.05 -4.60
CA HIS A 339 -4.60 9.25 -5.85
C HIS A 339 -6.08 9.07 -6.20
N VAL A 340 -6.41 9.12 -7.49
CA VAL A 340 -7.81 9.17 -7.99
C VAL A 340 -8.46 7.80 -8.16
N SER A 341 -7.67 6.73 -8.28
CA SER A 341 -8.18 5.36 -8.47
C SER A 341 -7.77 4.45 -7.33
N LEU A 342 -8.65 3.49 -6.98
CA LEU A 342 -8.36 2.46 -5.99
C LEU A 342 -7.19 1.58 -6.45
N SER A 343 -7.18 1.18 -7.72
CA SER A 343 -6.05 0.49 -8.36
C SER A 343 -4.72 1.24 -8.24
N GLY A 344 -4.76 2.58 -8.36
CA GLY A 344 -3.61 3.46 -8.19
C GLY A 344 -3.14 3.51 -6.74
N LEU A 345 -4.07 3.60 -5.78
CA LEU A 345 -3.79 3.53 -4.35
C LEU A 345 -3.13 2.21 -3.97
N GLU A 346 -3.68 1.08 -4.43
CA GLU A 346 -3.16 -0.25 -4.12
C GLU A 346 -1.75 -0.43 -4.67
N ARG A 347 -1.52 -0.05 -5.93
CA ARG A 347 -0.18 -0.09 -6.54
C ARG A 347 0.83 0.75 -5.75
N ARG A 348 0.46 1.96 -5.34
CA ARG A 348 1.33 2.83 -4.54
C ARG A 348 1.56 2.30 -3.13
N THR A 349 0.55 1.72 -2.51
CA THR A 349 0.65 1.05 -1.20
C THR A 349 1.61 -0.13 -1.28
N ALA A 350 1.49 -0.97 -2.31
CA ALA A 350 2.40 -2.09 -2.55
C ALA A 350 3.85 -1.62 -2.78
N SER A 351 4.06 -0.55 -3.55
CA SER A 351 5.41 0.02 -3.72
C SER A 351 6.02 0.52 -2.41
N LYS A 352 5.24 1.21 -1.56
CA LYS A 352 5.69 1.64 -0.23
C LYS A 352 6.00 0.45 0.67
N TYR A 353 5.15 -0.58 0.63
CA TYR A 353 5.33 -1.81 1.40
C TYR A 353 6.60 -2.55 0.98
N PHE A 354 6.88 -2.64 -0.33
CA PHE A 354 8.12 -3.18 -0.84
C PHE A 354 9.34 -2.40 -0.35
N LEU A 355 9.32 -1.06 -0.46
CA LEU A 355 10.41 -0.21 0.03
C LEU A 355 10.63 -0.41 1.53
N PHE A 356 9.55 -0.48 2.31
CA PHE A 356 9.61 -0.74 3.73
C PHE A 356 10.24 -2.10 4.03
N ILE A 357 9.78 -3.20 3.41
CA ILE A 357 10.36 -4.54 3.61
C ILE A 357 11.83 -4.53 3.24
N PHE A 358 12.19 -3.93 2.10
CA PHE A 358 13.57 -3.88 1.64
C PHE A 358 14.48 -3.16 2.63
N VAL A 359 14.08 -1.99 3.13
CA VAL A 359 14.92 -1.21 4.07
C VAL A 359 14.93 -1.85 5.46
N ASN A 360 13.78 -2.25 5.99
CA ASN A 360 13.67 -2.66 7.38
C ASN A 360 13.92 -4.15 7.61
N VAL A 361 13.31 -5.01 6.79
CA VAL A 361 13.39 -6.46 6.97
C VAL A 361 14.64 -7.04 6.29
N PHE A 362 15.04 -6.51 5.13
CA PHE A 362 16.25 -6.98 4.47
C PHE A 362 17.49 -6.21 4.97
N LEU A 363 17.61 -4.91 4.67
CA LEU A 363 18.81 -4.14 5.02
C LEU A 363 18.96 -3.98 6.54
N GLY A 364 17.87 -3.66 7.24
CA GLY A 364 17.86 -3.50 8.70
C GLY A 364 18.27 -4.78 9.43
N SER A 365 17.74 -5.95 9.06
CA SER A 365 18.16 -7.22 9.66
C SER A 365 19.60 -7.60 9.33
N VAL A 366 20.09 -7.33 8.11
CA VAL A 366 21.50 -7.59 7.75
C VAL A 366 22.44 -6.70 8.55
N VAL A 367 22.17 -5.39 8.63
CA VAL A 367 23.02 -4.44 9.36
C VAL A 367 22.95 -4.67 10.87
N ALA A 368 21.75 -4.85 11.44
CA ALA A 368 21.61 -5.10 12.88
C ALA A 368 22.19 -6.47 13.26
N GLY A 369 21.92 -7.52 12.46
CA GLY A 369 22.43 -8.87 12.70
C GLY A 369 23.96 -8.90 12.71
N THR A 370 24.60 -8.30 11.68
CA THR A 370 26.07 -8.19 11.62
C THR A 370 26.64 -7.37 12.77
N ALA A 371 26.02 -6.23 13.10
CA ALA A 371 26.45 -5.40 14.23
C ALA A 371 26.38 -6.13 15.58
N PHE A 372 25.33 -6.91 15.84
CA PHE A 372 25.22 -7.73 17.06
C PHE A 372 26.22 -8.89 17.07
N GLN A 373 26.38 -9.62 15.96
CA GLN A 373 27.29 -10.75 15.85
C GLN A 373 28.76 -10.34 16.01
N GLN A 374 29.13 -9.16 15.51
CA GLN A 374 30.51 -8.65 15.52
C GLN A 374 30.74 -7.56 16.59
N LEU A 375 29.80 -7.38 17.53
CA LEU A 375 29.90 -6.32 18.53
C LEU A 375 31.19 -6.43 19.37
N ASN A 376 31.58 -7.64 19.76
CA ASN A 376 32.81 -7.88 20.51
C ASN A 376 34.07 -7.55 19.70
N SER A 377 34.12 -7.85 18.39
CA SER A 377 35.28 -7.49 17.58
C SER A 377 35.35 -5.97 17.35
N PHE A 378 34.22 -5.30 17.13
CA PHE A 378 34.18 -3.84 17.00
C PHE A 378 34.57 -3.08 18.28
N ILE A 379 34.27 -3.64 19.46
CA ILE A 379 34.65 -3.04 20.74
C ILE A 379 36.14 -3.27 21.04
N HIS A 380 36.69 -4.42 20.67
CA HIS A 380 38.04 -4.84 21.08
C HIS A 380 39.13 -4.63 20.02
N GLN A 381 38.82 -4.46 18.74
CA GLN A 381 39.79 -4.08 17.69
C GLN A 381 39.65 -2.60 17.31
N SER A 382 40.71 -1.83 17.59
CA SER A 382 40.87 -0.44 17.14
C SER A 382 40.99 -0.37 15.60
N THR A 383 40.37 0.63 14.98
CA THR A 383 40.31 0.85 13.52
C THR A 383 41.67 1.13 12.86
N ASN A 384 42.77 1.14 13.62
CA ASN A 384 44.10 1.47 13.12
C ASN A 384 44.88 0.20 12.77
N LYS A 385 44.82 -0.20 11.49
CA LYS A 385 45.85 -0.93 10.78
C LYS A 385 46.01 -0.38 9.37
#